data_AF-E4NK22-F1
#
_entry.id   AF-E4NK22-F1
#
_cell.length_a   1.000
_cell.length_b   1.000
_cell.length_c   1.000
_cell.angle_alpha   90.00
_cell.angle_beta   90.00
_cell.angle_gamma   90.00
#
_symmetry.space_group_name_H-M   'P 1'
#
loop_
_entity.id
_entity.type
_entity.pdbx_description
1 polymer ?
#
loop_
_entity_poly.entity_id
_entity_poly.type
_entity_poly.pdbx_seq_one_letter_code
_entity_poly.pdbx_strand_id
1 'polypeptide(L)'
;MSRVLLREGVRSIMVRPPALPPEEKVRIVLSILAGETTVAEAARRAKVSEQSIGTRKRQFLESGRAGLAGKSGPSTREQQLEAQVADLTQAPGEAPVEPRVWKKSAEGRLGPSRTSRRPAPRRACRPRGSAG
;
A
#
# COMPACT_ATOMS: atom_id res chain seq x y z
N MET A 1 -9.19 -21.04 -41.40
CA MET A 1 -8.54 -20.31 -40.30
C MET A 1 -8.61 -18.83 -40.61
N SER A 2 -9.77 -18.24 -40.32
CA SER A 2 -10.14 -16.90 -40.75
C SER A 2 -9.44 -15.82 -39.91
N ARG A 3 -8.44 -15.22 -40.54
CA ARG A 3 -8.27 -13.78 -40.75
C ARG A 3 -9.04 -12.86 -39.77
N VAL A 4 -8.27 -12.26 -38.86
CA VAL A 4 -8.34 -10.84 -38.50
C VAL A 4 -9.72 -10.33 -38.07
N LEU A 5 -9.99 -10.35 -36.77
CA LEU A 5 -10.86 -9.35 -36.14
C LEU A 5 -10.00 -8.48 -35.23
N LEU A 6 -9.75 -7.27 -35.72
CA LEU A 6 -9.26 -6.12 -34.99
C LEU A 6 -9.96 -6.06 -33.63
N ARG A 7 -9.19 -6.28 -32.57
CA ARG A 7 -9.57 -5.87 -31.21
C ARG A 7 -8.83 -4.59 -30.85
N GLU A 8 -8.90 -3.61 -31.77
CA GLU A 8 -8.63 -2.21 -31.46
C GLU A 8 -9.84 -1.70 -30.67
N GLY A 9 -9.82 -2.00 -29.37
CA GLY A 9 -10.73 -1.41 -28.41
C GLY A 9 -10.43 0.07 -28.32
N VAL A 10 -11.16 0.87 -29.10
CA VAL A 10 -11.27 2.32 -28.94
C VAL A 10 -11.67 2.58 -27.50
N ARG A 11 -10.68 2.84 -26.65
CA ARG A 11 -10.89 3.46 -25.34
C ARG A 11 -11.44 4.84 -25.66
N SER A 12 -12.76 4.94 -25.67
CA SER A 12 -13.49 6.19 -25.69
C SER A 12 -12.89 7.05 -24.57
N ILE A 13 -12.04 7.98 -24.96
CA ILE A 13 -11.62 9.12 -24.19
C ILE A 13 -12.88 9.93 -23.93
N MET A 14 -13.68 9.50 -22.95
CA MET A 14 -14.58 10.41 -22.28
C MET A 14 -13.68 11.49 -21.70
N VAL A 15 -13.62 12.63 -22.38
CA VAL A 15 -13.10 13.87 -21.83
C VAL A 15 -13.93 14.09 -20.57
N ARG A 16 -13.34 13.71 -19.43
CA ARG A 16 -13.95 13.89 -18.12
C ARG A 16 -14.27 15.37 -18.03
N PRO A 17 -15.55 15.78 -17.91
CA PRO A 17 -15.88 17.18 -17.73
C PRO A 17 -15.02 17.69 -16.58
N PRO A 18 -14.42 18.90 -16.67
CA PRO A 18 -13.55 19.41 -15.63
C PRO A 18 -14.30 19.30 -14.31
N ALA A 19 -13.84 18.36 -13.49
CA ALA A 19 -14.47 18.10 -12.22
C ALA A 19 -14.09 19.30 -11.36
N LEU A 20 -15.03 20.23 -11.17
CA LEU A 20 -14.86 21.33 -10.24
C LEU A 20 -14.24 20.76 -8.95
N PRO A 21 -13.17 21.35 -8.43
CA PRO A 21 -12.55 20.87 -7.21
C PRO A 21 -13.62 20.78 -6.10
N PRO A 22 -13.52 19.78 -5.21
CA PRO A 22 -14.52 19.56 -4.17
C PRO A 22 -14.76 20.81 -3.31
N GLU A 23 -13.73 21.60 -3.07
CA GLU A 23 -13.77 22.87 -2.34
C GLU A 23 -14.65 23.91 -3.04
N GLU A 24 -14.56 24.00 -4.37
CA GLU A 24 -15.38 24.92 -5.15
C GLU A 24 -16.85 24.48 -5.16
N LYS A 25 -17.11 23.17 -5.23
CA LYS A 25 -18.47 22.64 -5.09
C LYS A 25 -19.07 22.96 -3.72
N VAL A 26 -18.27 22.88 -2.65
CA VAL A 26 -18.70 23.23 -1.29
C VAL A 26 -19.01 24.73 -1.19
N ARG A 27 -18.13 25.60 -1.70
CA ARG A 27 -18.36 27.06 -1.73
C ARG A 27 -19.68 27.42 -2.42
N ILE A 28 -19.94 26.83 -3.59
CA ILE A 28 -21.20 27.04 -4.32
C ILE A 28 -22.40 26.65 -3.46
N VAL A 29 -22.38 25.48 -2.82
CA VAL A 29 -23.50 25.04 -1.98
C VAL A 29 -23.69 25.96 -0.78
N LEU A 30 -22.61 26.42 -0.15
CA LEU A 30 -22.67 27.33 0.99
C LEU A 30 -23.22 28.71 0.60
N SER A 31 -22.78 29.31 -0.50
CA SER A 31 -23.32 30.59 -0.97
C SER A 31 -24.81 30.52 -1.34
N ILE A 32 -25.29 29.36 -1.81
CA ILE A 32 -26.72 29.13 -2.05
C ILE A 32 -27.50 29.01 -0.73
N LEU A 33 -26.93 28.38 0.29
CA LEU A 33 -27.55 28.25 1.62
C LEU A 33 -27.54 29.58 2.38
N ALA A 34 -26.50 30.40 2.19
CA ALA A 34 -26.41 31.76 2.74
C ALA A 34 -27.36 32.75 2.04
N GLY A 35 -27.95 32.38 0.90
CA GLY A 35 -28.83 33.26 0.13
C GLY A 35 -28.10 34.28 -0.74
N GLU A 36 -26.77 34.23 -0.82
CA GLU A 36 -25.93 35.13 -1.62
C GLU A 36 -26.07 34.90 -3.13
N THR A 37 -26.37 33.66 -3.52
CA THR A 37 -26.50 33.26 -4.92
C THR A 37 -27.67 32.31 -5.11
N THR A 38 -28.34 32.40 -6.25
CA THR A 38 -29.40 31.44 -6.61
C THR A 38 -28.82 30.19 -7.26
N VAL A 39 -29.58 29.09 -7.24
CA VAL A 39 -29.19 27.83 -7.91
C VAL A 39 -28.92 28.05 -9.41
N ALA A 40 -29.78 28.83 -10.07
CA ALA A 40 -29.67 29.16 -11.48
C ALA A 40 -28.43 30.01 -11.79
N GLU A 41 -28.11 30.97 -10.93
CA GLU A 41 -26.93 31.81 -11.09
C GLU A 41 -25.64 31.00 -10.89
N ALA A 42 -25.58 30.16 -9.85
CA ALA A 42 -24.46 29.27 -9.61
C ALA A 42 -24.26 28.27 -10.76
N ALA A 43 -25.34 27.72 -11.34
CA ALA A 43 -25.30 26.82 -12.48
C ALA A 43 -24.65 27.46 -13.71
N ARG A 44 -25.03 28.70 -14.02
CA ARG A 44 -24.44 29.47 -15.13
C ARG A 44 -22.96 29.76 -14.90
N ARG A 45 -22.59 30.24 -13.72
CA ARG A 45 -21.19 30.58 -13.38
C ARG A 45 -20.28 29.34 -13.41
N ALA A 46 -20.75 28.23 -12.85
CA ALA A 46 -19.98 27.00 -12.76
C ALA A 46 -20.13 26.08 -14.00
N LYS A 47 -20.90 26.49 -15.02
CA LYS A 47 -21.19 25.73 -16.25
C LYS A 47 -21.69 24.31 -15.98
N VAL A 48 -22.53 24.15 -14.97
CA VAL A 48 -23.15 22.87 -14.58
C VAL A 48 -24.67 22.99 -14.60
N SER A 49 -25.38 21.87 -14.67
CA SER A 49 -26.85 21.89 -14.62
C SER A 49 -27.36 22.27 -13.22
N GLU A 50 -28.48 23.00 -13.19
CA GLU A 50 -29.18 23.34 -11.94
C GLU A 50 -29.56 22.08 -11.15
N GLN A 51 -29.96 21.01 -11.86
CA GLN A 51 -30.25 19.70 -11.26
C GLN A 51 -29.03 19.12 -10.51
N SER A 52 -27.82 19.26 -11.07
CA SER A 52 -26.59 18.79 -10.42
C SER A 52 -26.32 19.55 -9.13
N ILE A 53 -26.54 20.87 -9.13
CA ILE A 53 -26.41 21.71 -7.93
C ILE A 53 -27.49 21.35 -6.91
N GLY A 54 -28.74 21.18 -7.33
CA GLY A 54 -29.83 20.77 -6.46
C GLY A 54 -29.58 19.42 -5.78
N THR A 55 -29.01 18.47 -6.52
CA THR A 55 -28.63 17.17 -5.96
C THR A 55 -27.50 17.29 -4.93
N ARG A 56 -26.46 18.09 -5.20
CA ARG A 56 -25.38 18.35 -4.24
C ARG A 56 -25.89 19.05 -2.99
N LYS A 57 -26.75 20.05 -3.12
CA LYS A 57 -27.38 20.74 -1.98
C LYS A 57 -28.14 19.76 -1.10
N ARG A 58 -28.92 18.85 -1.70
CA ARG A 58 -29.66 17.82 -0.97
C ARG A 58 -28.73 16.87 -0.20
N GLN A 59 -27.71 16.34 -0.88
CA GLN A 59 -26.70 15.47 -0.26
C GLN A 59 -25.95 16.18 0.86
N PHE A 60 -25.53 17.43 0.67
CA PHE A 60 -24.85 18.20 1.69
C PHE A 60 -25.69 18.34 2.97
N LEU A 61 -26.98 18.65 2.84
CA LEU A 61 -27.89 18.76 3.98
C LEU A 61 -28.17 17.40 4.63
N GLU A 62 -28.29 16.34 3.84
CA GLU A 62 -28.50 14.98 4.35
C GLU A 62 -27.27 14.48 5.13
N SER A 63 -26.08 14.61 4.55
CA SER A 63 -24.81 14.30 5.22
C SER A 63 -24.59 15.17 6.45
N GLY A 64 -24.94 16.46 6.39
CA GLY A 64 -24.90 17.36 7.56
C GLY A 64 -25.82 16.89 8.68
N ARG A 65 -27.07 16.51 8.37
CA ARG A 65 -27.99 15.93 9.34
C ARG A 65 -27.49 14.60 9.91
N ALA A 66 -26.94 13.73 9.06
CA ALA A 66 -26.38 12.44 9.49
C ALA A 66 -25.17 12.65 10.43
N GLY A 67 -24.30 13.61 10.13
CA GLY A 67 -23.18 14.00 11.00
C GLY A 67 -23.64 14.53 12.35
N LEU A 68 -24.61 15.44 12.37
CA LEU A 68 -25.20 15.97 13.61
C LEU A 68 -25.90 14.91 14.45
N ALA A 69 -26.50 13.91 13.80
CA ALA A 69 -27.10 12.76 14.46
C ALA A 69 -26.09 11.71 14.96
N GLY A 70 -24.78 11.97 14.81
CA GLY A 70 -23.72 11.02 15.18
C GLY A 70 -23.65 9.77 14.28
N LYS A 71 -24.33 9.78 13.13
CA LYS A 71 -24.39 8.65 12.17
C LYS A 71 -23.29 8.72 11.11
N SER A 72 -22.36 9.67 11.23
CA SER A 72 -21.19 9.78 10.37
C SER A 72 -20.08 8.87 10.89
N GLY A 73 -20.26 7.56 10.75
CA GLY A 73 -19.21 6.57 11.01
C GLY A 73 -18.48 6.16 9.73
N PRO A 74 -17.28 5.57 9.82
CA PRO A 74 -16.58 5.02 8.67
C PRO A 74 -17.49 4.04 7.95
N SER A 75 -17.48 4.09 6.62
CA SER A 75 -18.29 3.17 5.81
C SER A 75 -17.92 1.73 6.17
N THR A 76 -18.85 0.78 5.99
CA THR A 76 -18.59 -0.65 6.26
C THR A 76 -17.31 -1.15 5.58
N ARG A 77 -16.94 -0.54 4.44
CA ARG A 77 -15.70 -0.82 3.71
C ARG A 77 -14.44 -0.29 4.41
N GLU A 78 -14.50 0.89 5.02
CA GLU A 78 -13.39 1.45 5.79
C GLU A 78 -13.13 0.61 7.05
N GLN A 79 -14.19 0.17 7.73
CA GLN A 79 -14.08 -0.75 8.87
C GLN A 79 -13.46 -2.11 8.47
N GLN A 80 -13.83 -2.65 7.30
CA GLN A 80 -13.23 -3.88 6.76
C GLN A 80 -11.75 -3.70 6.39
N LEU A 81 -11.36 -2.52 5.90
CA LEU A 81 -9.97 -2.21 5.59
C LEU A 81 -9.14 -2.02 6.86
N GLU A 82 -9.68 -1.36 7.89
CA GLU A 82 -9.04 -1.23 9.20
C GLU A 82 -8.83 -2.60 9.87
N ALA A 83 -9.82 -3.50 9.79
CA ALA A 83 -9.68 -4.88 10.27
C ALA A 83 -8.56 -5.64 9.54
N GLN A 84 -8.51 -5.54 8.21
CA GLN A 84 -7.43 -6.16 7.42
C GLN A 84 -6.05 -5.58 7.73
N VAL A 85 -5.96 -4.26 7.97
CA VAL A 85 -4.69 -3.62 8.37
C VAL A 85 -4.28 -4.05 9.78
N ALA A 86 -5.22 -4.18 10.72
CA ALA A 86 -4.96 -4.69 12.06
C ALA A 86 -4.44 -6.14 12.00
N ASP A 87 -5.11 -7.02 11.25
CA ASP A 87 -4.70 -8.42 11.08
C ASP A 87 -3.30 -8.55 10.43
N LEU A 88 -3.01 -7.74 9.40
CA LEU A 88 -1.69 -7.73 8.74
C LEU A 88 -0.59 -7.11 9.61
N THR A 89 -0.92 -6.13 10.45
CA THR A 89 0.03 -5.46 11.35
C THR A 89 0.33 -6.30 12.60
N GLN A 90 -0.55 -7.24 12.94
CA GLN A 90 -0.31 -8.21 14.01
C GLN A 90 0.58 -9.40 13.57
N ALA A 91 0.86 -9.52 12.27
CA ALA A 91 1.63 -10.62 11.67
C ALA A 91 3.18 -10.54 11.72
N PRO A 92 3.88 -9.44 12.05
CA PRO A 92 5.33 -9.48 12.22
C PRO A 92 5.70 -9.83 13.68
N GLY A 93 5.13 -10.94 14.20
CA GLY A 93 5.58 -11.61 15.43
C GLY A 93 6.28 -12.95 15.17
N GLU A 94 6.07 -13.53 13.99
CA GLU A 94 6.63 -14.84 13.60
C GLU A 94 7.42 -14.73 12.30
N ALA A 95 8.60 -14.11 12.38
CA ALA A 95 9.67 -14.41 11.43
C ALA A 95 10.53 -15.55 12.03
N PRO A 96 10.56 -16.75 11.42
CA PRO A 96 11.22 -17.92 11.99
C PRO A 96 12.74 -17.75 12.11
N VAL A 97 13.32 -18.40 13.14
CA VAL A 97 14.74 -18.39 13.55
C VAL A 97 15.69 -19.05 12.52
N GLU A 98 15.21 -19.34 11.32
CA GLU A 98 15.86 -20.12 10.27
C GLU A 98 17.17 -19.54 9.67
N PRO A 99 17.42 -18.22 9.56
CA PRO A 99 18.68 -17.77 8.95
C PRO A 99 19.91 -18.04 9.85
N ARG A 100 19.71 -18.28 11.15
CA ARG A 100 20.81 -18.62 12.08
C ARG A 100 21.19 -20.11 12.01
N VAL A 101 20.21 -20.98 11.72
CA VAL A 101 20.42 -22.43 11.62
C VAL A 101 21.22 -22.79 10.36
N TRP A 102 20.99 -22.10 9.24
CA TRP A 102 21.78 -22.30 8.03
C TRP A 102 23.19 -21.76 8.11
N LYS A 103 23.40 -20.61 8.77
CA LYS A 103 24.76 -20.08 9.00
C LYS A 103 25.60 -21.05 9.84
N LYS A 104 25.06 -21.49 10.98
CA LYS A 104 25.70 -22.46 11.88
C LYS A 104 25.95 -23.83 11.23
N SER A 105 25.09 -24.25 10.31
CA SER A 105 25.27 -25.49 9.54
C SER A 105 26.32 -25.37 8.42
N ALA A 106 26.54 -24.18 7.87
CA ALA A 106 27.61 -23.92 6.90
C ALA A 106 28.99 -23.93 7.58
N GLU A 107 29.11 -23.38 8.80
CA GLU A 107 30.35 -23.44 9.57
C GLU A 107 30.74 -24.87 9.99
N GLY A 108 29.77 -25.79 10.17
CA GLY A 108 30.05 -27.19 10.51
C GLY A 108 30.58 -28.06 9.36
N ARG A 109 30.44 -27.62 8.09
CA ARG A 109 30.90 -28.37 6.90
C ARG A 109 32.22 -27.87 6.30
N LEU A 110 32.73 -26.74 6.77
CA LEU A 110 34.05 -26.26 6.39
C LEU A 110 35.06 -26.74 7.43
N GLY A 111 35.61 -27.93 7.20
CA GLY A 111 36.75 -28.43 7.99
C GLY A 111 37.91 -27.42 7.96
N PRO A 112 38.72 -27.33 9.03
CA PRO A 112 39.74 -26.29 9.16
C PRO A 112 40.63 -26.25 7.92
N SER A 113 40.62 -25.13 7.20
CA SER A 113 41.37 -24.95 5.97
C SER A 113 42.87 -25.09 6.26
N ARG A 114 43.48 -26.13 5.66
CA ARG A 114 44.94 -26.31 5.61
C ARG A 114 45.58 -25.21 4.79
N THR A 115 45.84 -24.05 5.38
CA THR A 115 46.83 -23.11 4.85
C THR A 115 47.70 -22.55 5.98
N SER A 116 49.01 -22.62 5.75
CA SER A 116 50.10 -22.07 6.57
C SER A 116 50.39 -22.73 7.93
N ARG A 117 51.14 -23.83 7.91
CA ARG A 117 52.39 -23.90 8.68
C ARG A 117 53.35 -24.88 8.01
N ARG A 118 54.48 -24.31 7.59
CA ARG A 118 55.59 -24.83 6.79
C ARG A 118 56.25 -26.07 7.46
N PRO A 119 56.83 -27.02 6.70
CA PRO A 119 57.47 -28.19 7.30
C PRO A 119 58.82 -27.81 7.93
N ALA A 120 59.14 -28.39 9.09
CA ALA A 120 60.46 -28.28 9.72
C ALA A 120 61.08 -29.68 9.92
N PRO A 121 62.42 -29.80 9.92
CA PRO A 121 63.11 -30.88 9.22
C PRO A 121 63.38 -32.13 10.06
N ARG A 122 63.63 -33.24 9.36
CA ARG A 122 64.17 -34.49 9.88
C ARG A 122 65.45 -34.25 10.69
N ARG A 123 65.49 -34.74 11.93
CA ARG A 123 66.75 -35.10 12.58
C ARG A 123 66.69 -36.57 12.98
N ALA A 124 67.48 -37.37 12.27
CA ALA A 124 67.88 -38.69 12.70
C ALA A 124 68.83 -38.56 13.90
N CYS A 125 68.66 -39.43 14.90
CA CYS A 125 69.71 -39.96 15.78
C CYS A 125 69.10 -41.09 16.64
N ARG A 126 69.25 -42.35 16.19
CA ARG A 126 69.52 -43.50 17.07
C ARG A 126 71.02 -43.47 17.42
N PRO A 127 71.57 -44.30 18.34
CA PRO A 127 70.96 -45.33 19.21
C PRO A 127 71.46 -45.22 20.69
N ARG A 128 71.03 -46.13 21.59
CA ARG A 128 71.90 -47.13 22.27
C ARG A 128 71.06 -48.02 23.22
N GLY A 129 71.35 -49.33 23.24
CA GLY A 129 70.85 -50.26 24.27
C GLY A 129 71.34 -49.88 25.68
N SER A 130 71.00 -50.57 26.76
CA SER A 130 70.88 -52.02 26.96
C SER A 130 70.41 -52.33 28.39
N ALA A 131 69.98 -53.58 28.59
CA ALA A 131 70.03 -54.39 29.81
C ALA A 131 68.83 -54.36 30.77
N GLY A 132 68.43 -55.58 31.16
CA GLY A 132 67.32 -55.96 32.03
C GLY A 132 66.80 -57.32 31.61
#